data_AF-A0A661EAS0-F1
#
_entry.id   AF-A0A661EAS0-F1
#
_cell.length_a   1.000
_cell.length_b   1.000
_cell.length_c   1.000
_cell.angle_alpha   90.00
_cell.angle_beta   90.00
_cell.angle_gamma   90.00
#
_symmetry.space_group_name_H-M   'P 1'
#
loop_
_entity.id
_entity.type
_entity.pdbx_description
1 polymer ?
#
loop_
_entity_poly.entity_id
_entity_poly.type
_entity_poly.pdbx_seq_one_letter_code
_entity_poly.pdbx_strand_id
1 'polypeptide(L)'
;VVFDFYPITPLMIILLALLNDIPILAIAYDNTRVHQLPVRWNMRELLTVSSVLGVAGVVSSFVLFFILQERGVDEEVIRTLLFLKLIIAGHSTLYITRAEGWFWQRPWPAPLLFWATFGTEILGTLVAVYGLMITPVGWEYALGIWGYALVWFLINDAIKVGTYRWLHSEGNNGATTANPSLTAAS
;
A
#
# COMPACT_ATOMS: atom_id res chain seq x y z
N VAL A 1 27.74 0.89 -14.92
CA VAL A 1 27.13 1.94 -14.09
C VAL A 1 25.70 2.07 -14.59
N VAL A 2 24.74 1.39 -13.95
CA VAL A 2 23.48 1.00 -14.62
C VAL A 2 22.37 2.05 -14.51
N PHE A 3 22.33 2.92 -13.48
CA PHE A 3 21.51 4.14 -13.47
C PHE A 3 22.09 5.13 -12.43
N ASP A 4 22.56 6.32 -12.85
CA ASP A 4 22.95 7.43 -11.93
C ASP A 4 21.73 8.29 -11.52
N PHE A 5 20.53 7.70 -11.54
CA PHE A 5 19.29 8.36 -11.15
C PHE A 5 18.84 7.84 -9.79
N TYR A 6 18.82 8.73 -8.79
CA TYR A 6 18.23 8.46 -7.49
C TYR A 6 16.75 8.85 -7.52
N PRO A 7 15.81 7.88 -7.48
CA PRO A 7 14.37 8.14 -7.60
C PRO A 7 13.81 8.92 -6.41
N ILE A 8 14.52 8.95 -5.27
CA ILE A 8 14.15 9.66 -4.04
C ILE A 8 15.44 10.08 -3.33
N THR A 9 15.48 11.29 -2.76
CA THR A 9 16.64 11.76 -1.98
C THR A 9 16.62 11.23 -0.54
N PRO A 10 17.78 11.20 0.16
CA PRO A 10 17.81 10.85 1.59
C PRO A 10 16.89 11.73 2.44
N LEU A 11 16.80 13.02 2.14
CA LEU A 11 15.89 13.94 2.83
C LEU A 11 14.42 13.51 2.68
N MET A 12 14.01 13.15 1.47
CA MET A 12 12.65 12.66 1.22
C MET A 12 12.38 11.37 1.99
N ILE A 13 13.34 10.44 2.10
CA ILE A 13 13.19 9.22 2.91
C ILE A 13 12.99 9.57 4.39
N ILE A 14 13.73 10.54 4.92
CA ILE A 14 13.53 11.02 6.30
C ILE A 14 12.15 11.64 6.47
N LEU A 15 11.70 12.47 5.53
CA LEU A 15 10.35 13.05 5.55
C LEU A 15 9.26 11.97 5.47
N LEU A 16 9.44 10.95 4.63
CA LEU A 16 8.54 9.79 4.55
C LEU A 16 8.46 9.07 5.90
N ALA A 17 9.60 8.79 6.53
CA ALA A 17 9.65 8.12 7.82
C ALA A 17 8.91 8.93 8.90
N LEU A 18 9.21 10.23 9.02
CA LEU A 18 8.58 11.12 9.99
C LEU A 18 7.06 11.24 9.77
N LEU A 19 6.60 11.34 8.52
CA LEU A 19 5.17 11.41 8.21
C LEU A 19 4.46 10.08 8.50
N ASN A 20 5.14 8.95 8.37
CA ASN A 20 4.54 7.63 8.61
C ASN A 20 4.43 7.26 10.10
N ASP A 21 5.22 7.89 10.97
CA ASP A 21 5.20 7.59 12.42
C ASP A 21 3.83 7.88 13.07
N ILE A 22 3.15 8.97 12.65
CA ILE A 22 1.83 9.35 13.18
C ILE A 22 0.78 8.26 12.89
N PRO A 23 0.57 7.82 11.63
CA PRO A 23 -0.25 6.67 11.31
C PRO A 23 0.12 5.41 12.09
N ILE A 24 1.42 5.10 12.21
CA ILE A 24 1.89 3.90 12.92
C ILE A 24 1.43 3.92 14.37
N LEU A 25 1.53 5.06 15.05
CA LEU A 25 0.99 5.25 16.40
C LEU A 25 -0.53 5.10 16.44
N ALA A 26 -1.24 5.60 15.42
CA ALA A 26 -2.69 5.50 15.32
C ALA A 26 -3.19 4.05 15.10
N ILE A 27 -2.36 3.15 14.53
CA ILE A 27 -2.69 1.71 14.41
C ILE A 27 -2.95 1.09 15.79
N ALA A 28 -2.27 1.55 16.85
CA ALA A 28 -2.48 1.04 18.20
C ALA A 28 -3.90 1.28 18.74
N TYR A 29 -4.62 2.26 18.17
CA TYR A 29 -5.99 2.62 18.54
C TYR A 29 -7.02 2.20 17.48
N ASP A 30 -6.60 1.37 16.52
CA ASP A 30 -7.45 0.94 15.44
C ASP A 30 -8.44 -0.16 15.85
N ASN A 31 -9.66 -0.11 15.31
CA ASN A 31 -10.75 -1.01 15.65
C ASN A 31 -10.70 -2.30 14.82
N THR A 32 -9.88 -3.26 15.22
CA THR A 32 -9.71 -4.54 14.52
C THR A 32 -10.58 -5.66 15.11
N ARG A 33 -10.77 -6.75 14.36
CA ARG A 33 -11.53 -7.91 14.86
C ARG A 33 -10.75 -8.58 15.99
N VAL A 34 -11.34 -8.63 17.17
CA VAL A 34 -10.77 -9.35 18.31
C VAL A 34 -11.12 -10.82 18.19
N HIS A 35 -10.11 -11.68 18.04
CA HIS A 35 -10.30 -13.13 18.09
C HIS A 35 -10.36 -13.60 19.55
N GLN A 36 -11.37 -14.42 19.87
CA GLN A 36 -11.57 -14.95 21.22
C GLN A 36 -10.59 -16.09 21.58
N LEU A 37 -9.95 -16.68 20.57
CA LEU A 37 -8.99 -17.78 20.70
C LEU A 37 -7.60 -17.32 20.21
N PRO A 38 -6.51 -17.89 20.73
CA PRO A 38 -5.16 -17.55 20.29
C PRO A 38 -4.99 -17.85 18.80
N VAL A 39 -4.71 -16.79 18.02
CA VAL A 39 -4.51 -16.88 16.57
C VAL A 39 -3.13 -17.46 16.28
N ARG A 40 -3.08 -18.50 15.43
CA ARG A 40 -1.82 -19.04 14.92
C ARG A 40 -1.43 -18.28 13.66
N TRP A 41 -0.23 -17.74 13.62
CA TRP A 41 0.24 -16.95 12.48
C TRP A 41 0.59 -17.87 11.30
N ASN A 42 -0.14 -17.71 10.20
CA ASN A 42 0.19 -18.40 8.96
C ASN A 42 1.28 -17.61 8.21
N MET A 43 2.54 -17.88 8.54
CA MET A 43 3.68 -17.16 7.94
C MET A 43 3.75 -17.31 6.42
N ARG A 44 3.32 -18.44 5.87
CA ARG A 44 3.29 -18.65 4.41
C ARG A 44 2.34 -17.65 3.76
N GLU A 45 1.15 -17.50 4.32
CA GLU A 45 0.15 -16.56 3.83
C GLU A 45 0.58 -15.11 4.00
N LEU A 46 1.05 -14.75 5.20
CA LEU A 46 1.51 -13.39 5.50
C LEU A 46 2.65 -12.95 4.57
N LEU A 47 3.66 -13.81 4.37
CA LEU A 47 4.81 -13.51 3.51
C LEU A 47 4.41 -13.46 2.04
N THR A 48 3.50 -14.33 1.58
CA THR A 48 3.05 -14.35 0.18
C THR A 48 2.29 -13.07 -0.15
N VAL A 49 1.30 -12.70 0.68
CA VAL A 49 0.50 -11.48 0.47
C VAL A 49 1.38 -10.23 0.53
N SER A 50 2.27 -10.14 1.51
CA SER A 50 3.20 -9.01 1.64
C SER A 50 4.13 -8.88 0.42
N SER A 51 4.64 -10.01 -0.09
CA SER A 51 5.52 -10.04 -1.26
C SER A 51 4.77 -9.62 -2.53
N VAL A 52 3.55 -10.12 -2.73
CA VAL A 52 2.71 -9.77 -3.90
C VAL A 52 2.37 -8.28 -3.90
N LEU A 53 1.92 -7.73 -2.76
CA LEU A 53 1.63 -6.30 -2.63
C LEU A 53 2.88 -5.45 -2.80
N GLY A 54 4.03 -5.89 -2.26
CA GLY A 54 5.31 -5.20 -2.46
C GLY A 54 5.71 -5.13 -3.94
N VAL A 55 5.64 -6.25 -4.67
CA VAL A 55 5.92 -6.29 -6.11
C VAL A 55 4.93 -5.42 -6.89
N ALA A 56 3.64 -5.47 -6.56
CA ALA A 56 2.63 -4.61 -7.19
C ALA A 56 2.94 -3.12 -6.96
N GLY A 57 3.37 -2.74 -5.76
CA GLY A 57 3.82 -1.38 -5.43
C GLY A 57 5.03 -0.93 -6.25
N VAL A 58 6.02 -1.81 -6.43
CA VAL A 58 7.21 -1.57 -7.27
C VAL A 58 6.82 -1.41 -8.74
N VAL A 59 6.01 -2.31 -9.29
CA VAL A 59 5.50 -2.22 -10.67
C VAL A 59 4.74 -0.90 -10.86
N SER A 60 3.90 -0.53 -9.91
CA SER A 60 3.22 0.77 -9.91
C SER A 60 4.20 1.95 -9.90
N SER A 61 5.37 1.85 -9.27
CA SER A 61 6.36 2.94 -9.28
C SER A 61 7.02 3.07 -10.65
N PHE A 62 7.38 1.94 -11.25
CA PHE A 62 7.99 1.92 -12.58
C PHE A 62 7.01 2.36 -13.66
N VAL A 63 5.75 1.93 -13.62
CA VAL A 63 4.72 2.39 -14.55
C VAL A 63 4.56 3.91 -14.49
N LEU A 64 4.50 4.49 -13.29
CA LEU A 64 4.43 5.94 -13.12
C LEU A 64 5.68 6.62 -13.69
N PHE A 65 6.86 6.10 -13.36
CA PHE A 65 8.14 6.62 -13.86
C PHE A 65 8.19 6.64 -15.39
N PHE A 66 7.83 5.54 -16.05
CA PHE A 66 7.82 5.46 -17.51
C PHE A 66 6.83 6.44 -18.14
N ILE A 67 5.62 6.57 -17.59
CA ILE A 67 4.61 7.52 -18.08
C ILE A 67 5.13 8.97 -18.00
N LEU A 68 5.79 9.32 -16.90
CA LEU A 68 6.33 10.67 -16.70
C LEU A 68 7.55 10.94 -17.60
N GLN A 69 8.42 9.93 -17.77
CA GLN A 69 9.59 10.02 -18.63
C GLN A 69 9.19 10.19 -20.11
N GLU A 70 8.18 9.44 -20.58
CA GLU A 70 7.68 9.56 -21.96
C GLU A 70 7.04 10.94 -22.23
N ARG A 71 6.46 11.57 -21.20
CA ARG A 71 5.95 12.94 -21.26
C ARG A 71 7.04 14.01 -21.20
N GLY A 72 8.31 13.63 -21.03
CA GLY A 72 9.43 14.57 -20.96
C GLY A 72 9.43 15.42 -19.69
N VAL A 73 8.84 14.92 -18.59
CA VAL A 73 8.85 15.61 -17.30
C VAL A 73 10.27 15.61 -16.74
N ASP A 74 10.69 16.74 -16.15
CA ASP A 74 12.01 16.88 -15.53
C ASP A 74 12.23 15.83 -14.42
N GLU A 75 13.45 15.29 -14.36
CA GLU A 75 13.85 14.27 -13.39
C GLU A 75 13.64 14.70 -11.93
N GLU A 76 13.82 15.97 -11.61
CA GLU A 76 13.58 16.50 -10.27
C GLU A 76 12.09 16.49 -9.90
N VAL A 77 11.24 16.81 -10.88
CA VAL A 77 9.77 16.78 -10.73
C VAL A 77 9.31 15.33 -10.56
N ILE A 78 9.86 14.40 -11.36
CA ILE A 78 9.60 12.96 -11.22
C ILE A 78 9.97 12.48 -9.81
N ARG A 79 11.10 12.92 -9.26
CA ARG A 79 11.52 12.59 -7.90
C ARG A 79 10.50 13.02 -6.84
N THR A 80 10.00 14.26 -6.94
CA THR A 80 8.94 14.77 -6.05
C THR A 80 7.64 13.99 -6.23
N LEU A 81 7.27 13.60 -7.45
CA LEU A 81 6.08 12.80 -7.72
C LEU A 81 6.18 11.39 -7.16
N LEU A 82 7.35 10.76 -7.26
CA LEU A 82 7.60 9.45 -6.66
C LEU A 82 7.55 9.53 -5.13
N PHE A 83 8.09 10.59 -4.53
CA PHE A 83 7.94 10.86 -3.10
C PHE A 83 6.46 10.96 -2.69
N LEU A 84 5.67 11.80 -3.37
CA LEU A 84 4.24 11.97 -3.08
C LEU A 84 3.47 10.64 -3.25
N LYS A 85 3.80 9.89 -4.30
CA LYS A 85 3.21 8.57 -4.56
C LYS A 85 3.54 7.59 -3.43
N LEU A 86 4.75 7.58 -2.87
CA LEU A 86 5.09 6.70 -1.76
C LEU A 86 4.34 7.05 -0.47
N ILE A 87 4.08 8.33 -0.20
CA ILE A 87 3.23 8.75 0.93
C ILE A 87 1.85 8.14 0.76
N ILE A 88 1.17 8.43 -0.35
CA ILE A 88 -0.23 8.02 -0.54
C ILE A 88 -0.33 6.48 -0.64
N ALA A 89 0.61 5.83 -1.34
CA ALA A 89 0.63 4.38 -1.47
C ALA A 89 0.91 3.67 -0.14
N GLY A 90 1.74 4.23 0.74
CA GLY A 90 2.02 3.69 2.07
C GLY A 90 0.75 3.63 2.93
N HIS A 91 0.03 4.74 3.01
CA HIS A 91 -1.23 4.82 3.75
C HIS A 91 -2.33 3.98 3.09
N SER A 92 -2.41 3.98 1.77
CA SER A 92 -3.30 3.10 1.00
C SER A 92 -3.08 1.62 1.34
N THR A 93 -1.82 1.19 1.42
CA THR A 93 -1.47 -0.19 1.76
C THR A 93 -1.90 -0.54 3.18
N LEU A 94 -1.73 0.37 4.14
CA LEU A 94 -2.20 0.21 5.52
C LEU A 94 -3.69 -0.17 5.54
N TYR A 95 -4.52 0.56 4.81
CA TYR A 95 -5.97 0.28 4.72
C TYR A 95 -6.27 -1.08 4.10
N ILE A 96 -5.55 -1.46 3.05
CA ILE A 96 -5.72 -2.73 2.33
C ILE A 96 -5.35 -3.92 3.24
N THR A 97 -4.27 -3.80 4.00
CA THR A 97 -3.75 -4.86 4.88
C THR A 97 -4.52 -5.01 6.19
N ARG A 98 -5.34 -4.03 6.56
CA ARG A 98 -6.12 -4.04 7.79
C ARG A 98 -7.23 -5.09 7.81
N ALA A 99 -7.77 -5.44 6.64
CA ALA A 99 -8.82 -6.42 6.49
C ALA A 99 -8.39 -7.55 5.54
N GLU A 100 -8.64 -8.80 5.95
CA GLU A 100 -8.40 -9.99 5.12
C GLU A 100 -9.34 -10.04 3.88
N GLY A 101 -10.55 -9.50 4.02
CA GLY A 101 -11.52 -9.33 2.93
C GLY A 101 -11.38 -8.01 2.20
N TRP A 102 -12.32 -7.65 1.32
CA TRP A 102 -12.29 -6.36 0.60
C TRP A 102 -12.18 -5.16 1.55
N PHE A 103 -11.54 -4.08 1.11
CA PHE A 103 -11.32 -2.89 1.95
C PHE A 103 -12.62 -2.27 2.52
N TRP A 104 -13.76 -2.48 1.84
CA TRP A 104 -15.09 -2.00 2.27
C TRP A 104 -15.79 -2.92 3.29
N GLN A 105 -15.18 -4.03 3.69
CA GLN A 105 -15.77 -4.94 4.67
C GLN A 105 -15.52 -4.46 6.09
N ARG A 106 -16.52 -4.65 6.96
CA ARG A 106 -16.40 -4.33 8.39
C ARG A 106 -15.30 -5.17 9.04
N PRO A 107 -14.49 -4.61 9.95
CA PRO A 107 -14.70 -3.36 10.68
C PRO A 107 -14.20 -2.12 9.93
N TRP A 108 -14.83 -0.96 10.13
CA TRP A 108 -14.38 0.32 9.56
C TRP A 108 -13.16 0.89 10.29
N PRO A 109 -12.27 1.64 9.61
CA PRO A 109 -11.11 2.26 10.23
C PRO A 109 -11.54 3.17 11.38
N ALA A 110 -10.77 3.14 12.47
CA ALA A 110 -10.98 4.09 13.55
C ALA A 110 -10.88 5.51 12.98
N PRO A 111 -11.77 6.45 13.37
CA PRO A 111 -11.69 7.84 12.89
C PRO A 111 -10.33 8.47 13.15
N LEU A 112 -9.65 8.07 14.24
CA LEU A 112 -8.31 8.53 14.56
C LEU A 112 -7.28 8.10 13.50
N LEU A 113 -7.31 6.85 13.06
CA LEU A 113 -6.44 6.35 11.99
C LEU A 113 -6.72 7.11 10.69
N PHE A 114 -7.99 7.32 10.37
CA PHE A 114 -8.38 8.09 9.19
C PHE A 114 -7.80 9.51 9.20
N TRP A 115 -8.04 10.27 10.26
CA TRP A 115 -7.52 11.64 10.37
C TRP A 115 -6.00 11.70 10.46
N ALA A 116 -5.36 10.71 11.09
CA ALA A 116 -3.90 10.60 11.15
C ALA A 116 -3.30 10.45 9.75
N THR A 117 -3.78 9.49 8.97
CA THR A 117 -3.31 9.26 7.59
C THR A 117 -3.65 10.42 6.65
N PHE A 118 -4.88 10.92 6.71
CA PHE A 118 -5.31 12.00 5.83
C PHE A 118 -4.55 13.29 6.13
N GLY A 119 -4.31 13.59 7.41
CA GLY A 119 -3.51 14.74 7.83
C GLY A 119 -2.07 14.68 7.31
N THR A 120 -1.42 13.52 7.40
CA THR A 120 -0.03 13.35 6.92
C THR A 120 0.05 13.34 5.40
N GLU A 121 -0.94 12.79 4.69
CA GLU A 121 -1.05 12.87 3.23
C GLU A 121 -1.22 14.30 2.74
N ILE A 122 -2.08 15.09 3.39
CA ILE A 122 -2.26 16.51 3.06
C ILE A 122 -0.97 17.28 3.33
N LEU A 123 -0.31 17.09 4.47
CA LEU A 123 0.98 17.72 4.76
C LEU A 123 2.04 17.36 3.71
N GLY A 124 2.16 16.07 3.36
CA GLY A 124 3.07 15.61 2.31
C GLY A 124 2.76 16.21 0.94
N THR A 125 1.48 16.34 0.60
CA THR A 125 1.02 16.97 -0.64
C THR A 125 1.38 18.46 -0.65
N LEU A 126 1.19 19.18 0.45
CA LEU A 126 1.55 20.60 0.55
C LEU A 126 3.07 20.80 0.43
N VAL A 127 3.87 19.93 1.03
CA VAL A 127 5.34 19.93 0.88
C VAL A 127 5.76 19.73 -0.59
N ALA A 128 5.13 18.79 -1.30
CA ALA A 128 5.37 18.54 -2.73
C ALA A 128 4.89 19.66 -3.66
N VAL A 129 3.75 20.29 -3.35
CA VAL A 129 3.18 21.35 -4.18
C VAL A 129 3.96 22.66 -4.02
N TYR A 130 4.26 23.06 -2.78
CA TYR A 130 4.95 24.33 -2.50
C TYR A 130 6.47 24.23 -2.53
N GLY A 131 7.02 23.02 -2.64
CA GLY A 131 8.46 22.81 -2.78
C GLY A 131 9.24 23.08 -1.50
N LEU A 132 8.74 22.64 -0.35
CA LEU A 132 9.48 22.77 0.90
C LEU A 132 10.66 21.78 0.90
N MET A 133 11.86 22.29 0.61
CA MET A 133 13.11 21.52 0.50
C MET A 133 13.14 20.45 -0.62
N ILE A 134 12.17 20.48 -1.53
CA ILE A 134 12.08 19.62 -2.72
C ILE A 134 11.56 20.43 -3.90
N THR A 135 11.76 19.93 -5.13
CA THR A 135 11.35 20.65 -6.35
C THR A 135 9.81 20.75 -6.41
N PRO A 136 9.24 21.96 -6.56
CA PRO A 136 7.79 22.17 -6.53
C PRO A 136 7.12 21.58 -7.76
N VAL A 137 6.03 20.86 -7.53
CA VAL A 137 5.34 20.07 -8.56
C VAL A 137 4.03 20.73 -9.03
N GLY A 138 3.49 21.65 -8.24
CA GLY A 138 2.17 22.26 -8.50
C GLY A 138 0.98 21.32 -8.26
N TRP A 139 -0.22 21.91 -8.23
CA TRP A 139 -1.46 21.17 -7.91
C TRP A 139 -1.89 20.20 -9.00
N GLU A 140 -1.63 20.51 -10.27
CA GLU A 140 -2.03 19.66 -11.40
C GLU A 140 -1.41 18.26 -11.30
N TYR A 141 -0.09 18.21 -11.18
CA TYR A 141 0.60 16.94 -11.03
C TYR A 141 0.28 16.25 -9.70
N ALA A 142 0.13 17.00 -8.60
CA ALA A 142 -0.24 16.44 -7.31
C ALA A 142 -1.61 15.74 -7.35
N LEU A 143 -2.63 16.38 -7.93
CA LEU A 143 -3.95 15.78 -8.12
C LEU A 143 -3.91 14.59 -9.08
N GLY A 144 -3.06 14.64 -10.11
CA GLY A 144 -2.79 13.50 -10.99
C GLY A 144 -2.25 12.29 -10.23
N ILE A 145 -1.34 12.49 -9.28
CA ILE A 145 -0.82 11.41 -8.42
C ILE A 145 -1.89 10.89 -7.46
N TRP A 146 -2.73 11.76 -6.90
CA TRP A 146 -3.88 11.32 -6.10
C TRP A 146 -4.80 10.40 -6.91
N GLY A 147 -5.16 10.79 -8.13
CA GLY A 147 -5.96 9.95 -9.03
C GLY A 147 -5.28 8.62 -9.35
N TYR A 148 -3.99 8.66 -9.68
CA TYR A 148 -3.18 7.46 -9.94
C TYR A 148 -3.13 6.52 -8.73
N ALA A 149 -2.93 7.06 -7.52
CA ALA A 149 -2.87 6.29 -6.30
C ALA A 149 -4.22 5.65 -5.94
N LEU A 150 -5.34 6.37 -6.15
CA LEU A 150 -6.68 5.81 -5.95
C LEU A 150 -6.97 4.64 -6.90
N VAL A 151 -6.55 4.73 -8.17
CA VAL A 151 -6.68 3.61 -9.12
C VAL A 151 -5.86 2.42 -8.64
N TRP A 152 -4.60 2.64 -8.25
CA TRP A 152 -3.74 1.58 -7.73
C TRP A 152 -4.21 1.01 -6.40
N PHE A 153 -4.86 1.79 -5.55
CA PHE A 153 -5.47 1.31 -4.32
C PHE A 153 -6.53 0.24 -4.62
N LEU A 154 -7.42 0.48 -5.59
CA LEU A 154 -8.42 -0.50 -6.01
C LEU A 154 -7.79 -1.76 -6.62
N ILE A 155 -6.75 -1.58 -7.45
CA ILE A 155 -6.01 -2.70 -8.04
C ILE A 155 -5.35 -3.55 -6.96
N ASN A 156 -4.68 -2.91 -5.98
CA ASN A 156 -4.01 -3.62 -4.89
C ASN A 156 -5.01 -4.37 -3.99
N ASP A 157 -6.18 -3.81 -3.71
CA ASP A 157 -7.20 -4.54 -2.94
C ASP A 157 -7.72 -5.76 -3.72
N ALA A 158 -7.94 -5.63 -5.03
CA ALA A 158 -8.31 -6.77 -5.88
C ALA A 158 -7.23 -7.85 -5.92
N ILE A 159 -5.95 -7.47 -6.08
CA ILE A 159 -4.80 -8.38 -6.05
C ILE A 159 -4.74 -9.11 -4.70
N LYS A 160 -4.90 -8.38 -3.59
CA LYS A 160 -4.89 -8.96 -2.25
C LYS A 160 -6.00 -10.01 -2.09
N VAL A 161 -7.24 -9.65 -2.42
CA VAL A 161 -8.38 -10.57 -2.29
C VAL A 161 -8.21 -11.79 -3.19
N GLY A 162 -7.70 -11.62 -4.41
CA GLY A 162 -7.38 -12.72 -5.32
C GLY A 162 -6.32 -13.65 -4.72
N THR A 163 -5.27 -13.08 -4.12
CA THR A 163 -4.19 -13.83 -3.46
C THR A 163 -4.73 -14.64 -2.29
N TYR A 164 -5.53 -14.03 -1.40
CA TYR A 164 -6.16 -14.77 -0.30
C TYR A 164 -7.03 -15.92 -0.79
N ARG A 165 -7.87 -15.70 -1.81
CA ARG A 165 -8.73 -16.76 -2.37
C ARG A 165 -7.94 -17.93 -2.93
N TRP A 166 -6.82 -17.64 -3.60
CA TRP A 166 -5.94 -18.67 -4.15
C TRP A 166 -5.29 -19.51 -3.05
N LEU A 167 -4.70 -18.88 -2.02
CA LEU A 167 -4.09 -19.60 -0.90
C LEU A 167 -5.10 -20.46 -0.12
N HIS A 168 -6.30 -19.95 0.12
CA HIS A 168 -7.35 -20.70 0.81
C HIS A 168 -7.86 -21.90 -0.02
N SER A 169 -7.86 -21.78 -1.36
CA SER A 169 -8.20 -22.89 -2.25
C SER A 169 -7.14 -24.00 -2.23
N GLU A 170 -5.86 -23.64 -2.23
CA GLU A 170 -4.77 -24.62 -2.12
C GLU A 170 -4.78 -25.37 -0.78
N GLY A 171 -5.03 -24.67 0.32
CA GLY A 171 -5.17 -25.28 1.64
C GLY A 171 -6.31 -26.31 1.72
N ASN A 172 -7.44 -26.04 1.05
CA ASN A 172 -8.59 -26.93 1.03
C ASN A 172 -8.38 -28.16 0.12
N ASN A 173 -7.69 -27.98 -1.00
CA ASN A 173 -7.34 -29.07 -1.91
C ASN A 173 -6.32 -30.03 -1.28
N GLY A 174 -5.32 -29.51 -0.55
CA GLY A 174 -4.34 -30.32 0.18
C GLY A 174 -4.97 -31.17 1.30
N ALA A 175 -5.96 -30.64 2.01
CA ALA A 175 -6.71 -31.37 3.04
C ALA A 175 -7.57 -32.51 2.44
N THR A 176 -8.16 -32.29 1.26
CA THR A 176 -9.00 -33.28 0.57
C THR A 176 -8.15 -34.45 0.04
N THR A 177 -6.93 -34.18 -0.42
CA THR A 177 -5.99 -35.24 -0.86
C THR A 177 -5.36 -36.03 0.30
N ALA A 178 -5.28 -35.44 1.49
CA ALA A 178 -4.63 -36.07 2.65
C ALA A 178 -5.55 -37.03 3.42
N ASN A 179 -6.88 -37.00 3.22
CA ASN A 179 -7.79 -37.89 3.94
C ASN A 179 -9.03 -38.32 3.10
N PRO A 180 -8.87 -39.25 2.15
CA PRO A 180 -9.96 -39.73 1.29
C PRO A 180 -11.02 -40.59 2.02
N SER A 181 -10.85 -40.87 3.32
CA SER A 181 -11.73 -41.77 4.09
C SER A 181 -12.96 -41.09 4.72
N LEU A 182 -13.02 -39.75 4.73
CA LEU A 182 -14.14 -39.00 5.35
C LEU A 182 -15.21 -38.53 4.36
N THR A 183 -14.96 -38.60 3.05
CA THR A 183 -15.93 -38.21 2.01
C THR A 183 -16.83 -39.35 1.53
N ALA A 184 -16.63 -40.58 2.02
CA ALA A 184 -17.45 -41.75 1.66
C ALA A 184 -18.60 -42.04 2.63
N ALA A 185 -18.81 -41.20 3.66
CA ALA A 185 -19.78 -41.44 4.74
C ALA A 185 -20.88 -40.35 4.85
N SER A 186 -21.23 -39.69 3.74
CA SER A 186 -22.38 -38.78 3.64
C SER A 186 -23.36 -39.25 2.57
#